data_AF-A0A859FBU8-F1
#
_entry.id   AF-A0A859FBU8-F1
#
_cell.length_a   1.000
_cell.length_b   1.000
_cell.length_c   1.000
_cell.angle_alpha   90.00
_cell.angle_beta   90.00
_cell.angle_gamma   90.00
#
_symmetry.space_group_name_H-M   'P 1'
#
loop_
_entity.id
_entity.type
_entity.pdbx_description
1 polymer ?
#
loop_
_entity_poly.entity_id
_entity_poly.type
_entity_poly.pdbx_seq_one_letter_code
_entity_poly.pdbx_strand_id
1 'polypeptide(L)'
;MAKVHQGRYMAELEQDVVVFVIGMRINKLLSVRQWGKVFRAMPPMIKELYTQREHGFLSQEMMIGWRTITMLQYWKSSDDLIAYARHGKHLTAWRTFNQKLAASNAVGIFHETYELKNYEAIYGNMPEFGLAKAVGHKAITKPHESARERLGDESVITKD
;
A
#
# COMPACT_ATOMS: atom_id res chain seq x y z
N MET A 1 0.33 -3.18 -21.14
CA MET A 1 -0.33 -4.06 -20.15
C MET A 1 0.75 -4.70 -19.30
N ALA A 2 0.54 -4.83 -18.00
CA ALA A 2 1.51 -5.52 -17.13
C ALA A 2 1.56 -7.01 -17.49
N LYS A 3 2.76 -7.62 -17.43
CA LYS A 3 2.96 -9.04 -17.73
C LYS A 3 2.23 -9.88 -16.68
N VAL A 4 1.41 -10.83 -17.14
CA VAL A 4 0.76 -11.81 -16.25
C VAL A 4 1.70 -12.99 -16.04
N HIS A 5 1.94 -13.35 -14.78
CA HIS A 5 2.73 -14.51 -14.41
C HIS A 5 1.81 -15.71 -14.18
N GLN A 6 1.87 -16.72 -15.05
CA GLN A 6 1.09 -17.94 -14.92
C GLN A 6 1.68 -18.83 -13.82
N GLY A 7 0.82 -19.39 -12.97
CA GLY A 7 1.21 -20.21 -11.82
C GLY A 7 1.02 -19.51 -10.47
N ARG A 8 1.66 -20.06 -9.43
CA ARG A 8 1.59 -19.57 -8.05
C ARG A 8 2.91 -18.91 -7.67
N TYR A 9 2.83 -17.68 -7.19
CA TYR A 9 3.97 -16.88 -6.75
C TYR A 9 3.73 -16.34 -5.36
N MET A 10 4.81 -15.92 -4.71
CA MET A 10 4.81 -15.32 -3.37
C MET A 10 5.72 -14.11 -3.31
N ALA A 11 5.54 -13.30 -2.28
CA ALA A 11 6.48 -12.24 -1.92
C ALA A 11 7.76 -12.85 -1.31
N GLU A 12 8.90 -12.19 -1.50
CA GLU A 12 10.14 -12.53 -0.79
C GLU A 12 10.09 -12.08 0.68
N LEU A 13 10.65 -12.90 1.58
CA LEU A 13 10.52 -12.76 3.04
C LEU A 13 11.75 -12.12 3.71
N GLU A 14 12.71 -11.66 2.92
CA GLU A 14 14.05 -11.35 3.44
C GLU A 14 14.13 -9.99 4.17
N GLN A 15 13.06 -9.19 4.15
CA GLN A 15 13.09 -7.79 4.57
C GLN A 15 11.85 -7.44 5.40
N ASP A 16 12.06 -6.75 6.53
CA ASP A 16 10.97 -6.06 7.22
C ASP A 16 10.33 -5.04 6.26
N VAL A 17 9.01 -4.88 6.35
CA VAL A 17 8.28 -3.98 5.46
C VAL A 17 7.21 -3.22 6.24
N VAL A 18 7.06 -1.94 5.91
CA VAL A 18 5.98 -1.12 6.42
C VAL A 18 4.89 -0.98 5.37
N VAL A 19 3.66 -1.32 5.77
CA VAL A 19 2.46 -1.16 4.95
C VAL A 19 1.70 0.06 5.46
N PHE A 20 1.59 1.07 4.60
CA PHE A 20 0.81 2.27 4.87
C PHE A 20 -0.44 2.29 4.00
N VAL A 21 -1.59 2.09 4.64
CA VAL A 21 -2.90 2.22 4.01
C VAL A 21 -3.35 3.67 4.18
N ILE A 22 -3.70 4.34 3.10
CA ILE A 22 -4.32 5.67 3.17
C ILE A 22 -5.42 5.76 2.15
N GLY A 23 -6.54 6.34 2.52
CA GLY A 23 -7.65 6.46 1.59
C GLY A 23 -8.68 7.47 2.00
N MET A 24 -9.61 7.69 1.09
CA MET A 24 -10.77 8.54 1.31
C MET A 24 -12.06 7.74 1.14
N ARG A 25 -13.09 8.10 1.91
CA ARG A 25 -14.44 7.57 1.79
C ARG A 25 -15.43 8.67 1.43
N ILE A 26 -16.23 8.46 0.39
CA ILE A 26 -17.32 9.36 0.02
C ILE A 26 -18.52 9.07 0.91
N ASN A 27 -18.82 9.99 1.83
CA ASN A 27 -19.96 9.89 2.74
C ASN A 27 -21.25 10.34 2.05
N LYS A 28 -21.18 11.37 1.20
CA LYS A 28 -22.33 11.97 0.50
C LYS A 28 -22.13 11.90 -1.01
N LEU A 29 -22.63 10.83 -1.65
CA LEU A 29 -22.47 10.58 -3.09
C LEU A 29 -22.97 11.73 -3.97
N LEU A 30 -24.13 12.31 -3.63
CA LEU A 30 -24.75 13.40 -4.38
C LEU A 30 -24.01 14.75 -4.23
N SER A 31 -23.09 14.88 -3.27
CA SER A 31 -22.31 16.10 -3.04
C SER A 31 -21.06 16.18 -3.94
N VAL A 32 -21.22 15.95 -5.25
CA VAL A 32 -20.13 15.82 -6.24
C VAL A 32 -19.13 16.96 -6.22
N ARG A 33 -19.60 18.20 -6.10
CA ARG A 33 -18.72 19.37 -6.03
C ARG A 33 -17.87 19.40 -4.75
N GLN A 34 -18.36 18.86 -3.64
CA GLN A 34 -17.66 18.86 -2.36
C GLN A 34 -16.60 17.76 -2.35
N TRP A 35 -16.99 16.52 -2.62
CA TRP A 35 -16.03 15.42 -2.62
C TRP A 35 -15.05 15.48 -3.80
N GLY A 36 -15.47 16.02 -4.95
CA GLY A 36 -14.59 16.21 -6.11
C GLY A 36 -13.44 17.19 -5.86
N LYS A 37 -13.62 18.21 -5.00
CA LYS A 37 -12.53 19.14 -4.63
C LYS A 37 -11.43 18.46 -3.80
N VAL A 38 -11.82 17.54 -2.92
CA VAL A 38 -10.93 16.75 -2.08
C VAL A 38 -10.20 15.71 -2.92
N PHE A 39 -10.94 14.99 -3.78
CA PHE A 39 -10.36 13.99 -4.68
C PHE A 39 -9.26 14.58 -5.58
N ARG A 40 -9.50 15.75 -6.18
CA ARG A 40 -8.52 16.43 -7.06
C ARG A 40 -7.26 16.92 -6.32
N ALA A 41 -7.27 16.98 -4.99
CA ALA A 41 -6.10 17.37 -4.21
C ALA A 41 -5.15 16.20 -3.91
N MET A 42 -5.56 14.94 -4.16
CA MET A 42 -4.73 13.75 -3.93
C MET A 42 -3.65 13.48 -5.01
N PRO A 43 -3.91 13.60 -6.33
CA PRO A 43 -2.92 13.21 -7.35
C PRO A 43 -1.54 13.87 -7.25
N PRO A 44 -1.40 15.18 -6.89
CA PRO A 44 -0.09 15.80 -6.71
C PRO A 44 0.74 15.11 -5.62
N MET A 45 0.10 14.69 -4.53
CA MET A 45 0.72 13.97 -3.42
C MET A 45 1.25 12.60 -3.85
N ILE A 46 0.46 11.88 -4.65
CA ILE A 46 0.80 10.54 -5.17
C ILE A 46 1.94 10.62 -6.21
N LYS A 47 1.93 11.66 -7.05
CA LYS A 47 2.99 11.87 -8.04
C LYS A 47 4.33 12.15 -7.38
N GLU A 48 4.33 12.92 -6.29
CA GLU A 48 5.54 13.23 -5.53
C GLU A 48 6.18 11.98 -4.90
N LEU A 49 5.36 11.09 -4.32
CA LEU A 49 5.80 9.77 -3.81
C LEU A 49 6.62 9.00 -4.84
N TYR A 50 6.15 8.94 -6.08
CA TYR A 50 6.86 8.22 -7.14
C TYR A 50 8.15 8.90 -7.60
N THR A 51 8.27 10.23 -7.44
CA THR A 51 9.49 10.98 -7.80
C THR A 51 10.57 10.94 -6.72
N GLN A 52 10.21 10.65 -5.46
CA GLN A 52 11.16 10.63 -4.32
C GLN A 52 11.42 9.20 -3.82
N ARG A 53 11.39 8.20 -4.73
CA ARG A 53 11.62 6.78 -4.44
C ARG A 53 12.89 6.47 -3.64
N GLU A 54 13.87 7.35 -3.72
CA GLU A 54 15.14 7.26 -2.98
C GLU A 54 15.01 7.37 -1.44
N HIS A 55 13.83 7.75 -0.92
CA HIS A 55 13.57 7.90 0.52
C HIS A 55 12.80 6.71 1.13
N GLY A 56 13.05 5.49 0.66
CA GLY A 56 12.49 4.28 1.27
C GLY A 56 11.10 3.85 0.78
N PHE A 57 10.49 4.57 -0.17
CA PHE A 57 9.26 4.13 -0.83
C PHE A 57 9.52 3.00 -1.84
N LEU A 58 8.87 1.85 -1.65
CA LEU A 58 9.05 0.66 -2.50
C LEU A 58 8.05 0.66 -3.65
N SER A 59 6.77 0.55 -3.33
CA SER A 59 5.70 0.45 -4.31
C SER A 59 4.38 0.93 -3.73
N GLN A 60 3.38 1.12 -4.60
CA GLN A 60 2.01 1.32 -4.17
C GLN A 60 1.02 0.65 -5.11
N GLU A 61 -0.15 0.39 -4.57
CA GLU A 61 -1.34 -0.06 -5.29
C GLU A 61 -2.51 0.87 -4.98
N MET A 62 -3.28 1.22 -6.01
CA MET A 62 -4.49 2.02 -5.87
C MET A 62 -5.70 1.14 -6.13
N MET A 63 -6.61 1.09 -5.16
CA MET A 63 -7.85 0.33 -5.22
C MET A 63 -9.02 1.28 -5.16
N ILE A 64 -9.88 1.23 -6.18
CA ILE A 64 -11.12 2.01 -6.24
C ILE A 64 -12.27 1.06 -5.88
N GLY A 65 -12.83 1.25 -4.69
CA GLY A 65 -14.06 0.60 -4.26
C GLY A 65 -15.30 1.45 -4.58
N TRP A 66 -16.46 0.97 -4.17
CA TRP A 66 -17.74 1.67 -4.42
C TRP A 66 -17.81 3.07 -3.81
N ARG A 67 -17.37 3.20 -2.55
CA ARG A 67 -17.34 4.50 -1.83
C ARG A 67 -15.96 4.89 -1.35
N THR A 68 -14.95 4.07 -1.59
CA THR A 68 -13.62 4.25 -1.03
C THR A 68 -12.59 4.27 -2.16
N ILE A 69 -11.59 5.13 -2.00
CA ILE A 69 -10.38 5.07 -2.81
C ILE A 69 -9.26 4.84 -1.82
N THR A 70 -8.64 3.67 -1.92
CA THR A 70 -7.60 3.19 -1.00
C THR A 70 -6.29 3.10 -1.75
N MET A 71 -5.24 3.60 -1.12
CA MET A 71 -3.87 3.45 -1.58
C MET A 71 -3.13 2.61 -0.56
N LEU A 72 -2.55 1.52 -1.02
CA LEU A 72 -1.70 0.64 -0.25
C LEU A 72 -0.26 0.96 -0.63
N GLN A 73 0.50 1.51 0.29
CA GLN A 73 1.89 1.89 0.06
C GLN A 73 2.81 0.98 0.85
N TYR A 74 3.95 0.65 0.25
CA TYR A 74 4.97 -0.19 0.85
C TYR A 74 6.26 0.61 1.03
N TRP A 75 6.83 0.52 2.22
CA TRP A 75 7.98 1.29 2.67
C TRP A 75 9.01 0.37 3.32
N LYS A 76 10.28 0.75 3.23
CA LYS A 76 11.38 0.04 3.89
C LYS A 76 11.31 0.14 5.41
N SER A 77 10.92 1.30 5.94
CA SER A 77 10.82 1.54 7.38
C SER A 77 9.74 2.58 7.71
N SER A 78 9.31 2.62 8.97
CA SER A 78 8.39 3.65 9.47
C SER A 78 9.09 5.00 9.59
N ASP A 79 10.39 5.01 9.88
CA ASP A 79 11.20 6.22 9.88
C ASP A 79 11.24 6.89 8.50
N ASP A 80 11.43 6.11 7.43
CA ASP A 80 11.37 6.60 6.05
C ASP A 80 9.99 7.21 5.72
N LEU A 81 8.92 6.52 6.09
CA LEU A 81 7.54 7.00 5.92
C LEU A 81 7.31 8.31 6.70
N ILE A 82 7.76 8.38 7.95
CA ILE A 82 7.58 9.56 8.82
C ILE A 82 8.43 10.73 8.30
N ALA A 83 9.66 10.48 7.85
CA ALA A 83 10.51 11.48 7.25
C ALA A 83 9.84 12.08 6.01
N TYR A 84 9.29 11.24 5.14
CA TYR A 84 8.50 11.69 4.00
C TYR A 84 7.25 12.48 4.42
N ALA A 85 6.53 12.04 5.45
CA ALA A 85 5.33 12.74 5.91
C ALA A 85 5.63 14.14 6.50
N ARG A 86 6.84 14.34 7.06
CA ARG A 86 7.26 15.58 7.74
C ARG A 86 8.01 16.55 6.83
N HIS A 87 8.54 16.10 5.71
CA HIS A 87 9.39 16.91 4.81
C HIS A 87 8.87 16.85 3.36
N GLY A 88 9.13 17.90 2.56
CA GLY A 88 8.83 17.89 1.12
C GLY A 88 7.74 18.85 0.64
N LYS A 89 7.54 18.88 -0.69
CA LYS A 89 6.56 19.75 -1.36
C LYS A 89 5.13 19.27 -1.13
N HIS A 90 4.98 18.02 -0.70
CA HIS A 90 3.71 17.37 -0.36
C HIS A 90 2.97 18.10 0.77
N LEU A 91 3.68 18.76 1.69
CA LEU A 91 3.06 19.47 2.82
C LEU A 91 2.05 20.54 2.38
N THR A 92 2.31 21.24 1.28
CA THR A 92 1.38 22.26 0.76
C THR A 92 0.12 21.60 0.19
N ALA A 93 0.28 20.48 -0.54
CA ALA A 93 -0.84 19.70 -1.05
C ALA A 93 -1.65 19.05 0.09
N TRP A 94 -0.98 18.54 1.12
CA TRP A 94 -1.58 17.98 2.33
C TRP A 94 -2.34 19.03 3.14
N ARG A 95 -1.77 20.23 3.34
CA ARG A 95 -2.47 21.37 3.96
C ARG A 95 -3.73 21.74 3.19
N THR A 96 -3.61 21.85 1.87
CA THR A 96 -4.76 22.15 0.99
C THR A 96 -5.83 21.07 1.07
N PHE A 97 -5.41 19.79 1.12
CA PHE A 97 -6.29 18.65 1.30
C PHE A 97 -7.01 18.72 2.65
N ASN A 98 -6.29 18.93 3.75
CA ASN A 98 -6.84 19.02 5.10
C ASN A 98 -7.82 20.18 5.26
N GLN A 99 -7.51 21.35 4.68
CA GLN A 99 -8.44 22.48 4.67
C GLN A 99 -9.76 22.14 3.96
N LYS A 100 -9.69 21.48 2.80
CA LYS A 100 -10.87 21.06 2.03
C LYS A 100 -11.66 19.95 2.73
N LEU A 101 -10.97 19.03 3.42
CA LEU A 101 -11.57 17.98 4.23
C LEU A 101 -12.30 18.59 5.44
N ALA A 102 -11.67 19.49 6.19
CA ALA A 102 -12.28 20.14 7.35
C ALA A 102 -13.52 20.97 6.98
N ALA A 103 -13.56 21.52 5.76
CA ALA A 103 -14.68 22.31 5.27
C ALA A 103 -15.92 21.48 4.85
N SER A 104 -15.85 20.14 4.86
CA SER A 104 -16.97 19.31 4.39
C SER A 104 -17.01 17.91 5.02
N ASN A 105 -18.19 17.49 5.49
CA ASN A 105 -18.43 16.11 5.89
C ASN A 105 -18.79 15.17 4.73
N ALA A 106 -18.68 15.63 3.48
CA ALA A 106 -18.95 14.81 2.29
C ALA A 106 -17.89 13.72 2.07
N VAL A 107 -16.71 13.87 2.65
CA VAL A 107 -15.57 12.95 2.55
C VAL A 107 -15.02 12.65 3.94
N GLY A 108 -14.68 11.39 4.19
CA GLY A 108 -13.80 10.97 5.28
C GLY A 108 -12.42 10.61 4.76
N ILE A 109 -11.41 10.68 5.62
CA ILE A 109 -10.08 10.13 5.39
C ILE A 109 -9.81 9.03 6.41
N PHE A 110 -9.02 8.05 6.02
CA PHE A 110 -8.44 7.08 6.94
C PHE A 110 -6.97 6.88 6.56
N HIS A 111 -6.17 6.53 7.56
CA HIS A 111 -4.84 5.98 7.36
C HIS A 111 -4.56 4.91 8.41
N GLU A 112 -3.75 3.93 8.05
CA GLU A 112 -3.32 2.84 8.91
C GLU A 112 -1.85 2.54 8.58
N THR A 113 -1.01 2.38 9.59
CA THR A 113 0.40 2.05 9.42
C THR A 113 0.67 0.73 10.13
N TYR A 114 1.26 -0.22 9.40
CA TYR A 114 1.59 -1.55 9.91
C TYR A 114 3.07 -1.82 9.69
N GLU A 115 3.79 -2.16 10.77
CA GLU A 115 5.17 -2.65 10.69
C GLU A 115 5.12 -4.18 10.68
N LEU A 116 5.47 -4.79 9.54
CA LEU A 116 5.39 -6.23 9.35
C LEU A 116 6.80 -6.84 9.49
N LYS A 117 6.94 -7.73 10.48
CA LYS A 117 8.16 -8.54 10.71
C LYS A 117 8.02 -9.99 10.24
N ASN A 118 6.79 -10.47 10.11
CA ASN A 118 6.48 -11.76 9.54
C ASN A 118 5.17 -11.66 8.74
N TYR A 119 5.19 -12.13 7.51
CA TYR A 119 4.08 -12.00 6.58
C TYR A 119 4.15 -13.09 5.50
N GLU A 120 3.01 -13.46 4.92
CA GLU A 120 2.97 -14.33 3.75
C GLU A 120 1.96 -13.78 2.73
N ALA A 121 2.25 -13.99 1.44
CA ALA A 121 1.38 -13.56 0.36
C ALA A 121 1.45 -14.56 -0.80
N ILE A 122 0.30 -14.83 -1.43
CA ILE A 122 0.21 -15.62 -2.65
C ILE A 122 -0.39 -14.77 -3.76
N TYR A 123 0.15 -14.94 -4.96
CA TYR A 123 -0.33 -14.38 -6.21
C TYR A 123 -0.54 -15.52 -7.21
N GLY A 124 -1.73 -15.61 -7.80
CA GLY A 124 -2.09 -16.67 -8.74
C GLY A 124 -2.53 -16.08 -10.07
N ASN A 125 -1.85 -16.43 -11.16
CA ASN A 125 -2.21 -16.00 -12.53
C ASN A 125 -2.43 -14.48 -12.66
N MET A 126 -1.58 -13.69 -12.03
CA MET A 126 -1.71 -12.23 -11.98
C MET A 126 -0.37 -11.52 -12.23
N PRO A 127 -0.37 -10.23 -12.61
CA PRO A 127 0.84 -9.43 -12.63
C PRO A 127 1.44 -9.25 -11.23
N GLU A 128 2.69 -8.79 -11.17
CA GLU A 128 3.30 -8.33 -9.92
C GLU A 128 2.43 -7.26 -9.26
N PHE A 129 2.05 -7.52 -8.02
CA PHE A 129 1.08 -6.72 -7.27
C PHE A 129 1.41 -6.75 -5.79
N GLY A 130 1.04 -5.69 -5.07
CA GLY A 130 1.11 -5.66 -3.61
C GLY A 130 2.52 -5.89 -3.08
N LEU A 131 2.63 -6.73 -2.03
CA LEU A 131 3.91 -7.09 -1.39
C LEU A 131 4.93 -7.64 -2.40
N ALA A 132 4.56 -8.54 -3.30
CA ALA A 132 5.54 -9.11 -4.23
C ALA A 132 6.18 -8.07 -5.18
N LYS A 133 5.45 -6.99 -5.51
CA LYS A 133 6.02 -5.86 -6.25
C LYS A 133 6.94 -5.00 -5.39
N ALA A 134 6.74 -4.97 -4.08
CA ALA A 134 7.52 -4.18 -3.14
C ALA A 134 8.84 -4.87 -2.75
N VAL A 135 8.79 -6.16 -2.43
CA VAL A 135 9.90 -6.89 -1.81
C VAL A 135 10.49 -8.00 -2.69
N GLY A 136 9.88 -8.31 -3.83
CA GLY A 136 10.35 -9.36 -4.74
C GLY A 136 9.27 -10.42 -5.01
N HIS A 137 9.34 -11.05 -6.17
CA HIS A 137 8.31 -11.95 -6.70
C HIS A 137 8.93 -13.28 -7.12
N LYS A 138 8.67 -14.35 -6.34
CA LYS A 138 9.25 -15.68 -6.56
C LYS A 138 8.19 -16.76 -6.72
N ALA A 139 8.49 -17.79 -7.52
CA ALA A 139 7.59 -18.92 -7.71
C ALA A 139 7.46 -19.74 -6.42
N ILE A 140 6.24 -20.21 -6.12
CA ILE A 140 6.01 -21.16 -5.03
C ILE A 140 6.49 -22.54 -5.48
N THR A 141 7.36 -23.13 -4.66
CA THR A 141 7.91 -24.48 -4.82
C THR A 141 7.47 -25.36 -3.66
N LYS A 142 7.79 -26.66 -3.69
CA LYS A 142 7.41 -27.62 -2.63
C LYS A 142 7.68 -27.14 -1.19
N PRO A 143 8.82 -26.50 -0.87
CA PRO A 143 9.08 -25.98 0.48
C PRO A 143 8.22 -24.79 0.93
N HIS A 144 7.28 -24.33 0.09
CA HIS A 144 6.49 -23.12 0.29
C HIS A 144 4.99 -23.37 0.02
N GLU A 145 4.54 -24.62 0.01
CA GLU A 145 3.17 -24.95 -0.43
C GLU A 145 2.11 -24.41 0.54
N SER A 146 2.36 -24.53 1.84
CA SER A 146 1.48 -24.07 2.91
C SER A 146 1.81 -22.66 3.38
N ALA A 147 0.82 -21.97 3.95
CA ALA A 147 1.03 -20.64 4.55
C ALA A 147 2.04 -20.69 5.70
N ARG A 148 2.04 -21.77 6.49
CA ARG A 148 2.96 -21.93 7.61
C ARG A 148 4.41 -22.03 7.16
N GLU A 149 4.69 -22.81 6.12
CA GLU A 149 6.02 -22.90 5.51
C GLU A 149 6.48 -21.55 4.96
N ARG A 150 5.57 -20.78 4.34
CA ARG A 150 5.88 -19.41 3.88
C ARG A 150 6.05 -18.40 5.01
N LEU A 151 5.50 -18.62 6.19
CA LEU A 151 5.74 -17.76 7.35
C LEU A 151 7.04 -18.11 8.08
N GLY A 152 7.77 -19.14 7.63
CA GLY A 152 8.99 -19.61 8.29
C GLY A 152 8.76 -20.16 9.70
N ASP A 153 7.54 -20.63 10.00
CA ASP A 153 7.19 -21.18 11.31
C ASP A 153 7.83 -22.58 11.45
N GLU A 154 8.96 -22.63 12.17
CA GLU A 154 9.77 -23.83 12.41
C GLU A 154 9.01 -24.93 13.19
N SER A 155 7.80 -24.67 13.68
CA SER A 155 6.98 -25.66 14.41
C SER A 155 6.49 -26.85 13.55
N VAL A 156 6.76 -26.87 12.23
CA VAL A 156 6.46 -28.00 11.33
C VAL A 156 7.63 -28.97 11.19
N ILE A 157 8.85 -28.58 11.55
CA ILE A 157 10.03 -29.43 11.36
C ILE A 157 10.08 -30.58 12.40
N THR A 158 9.33 -30.47 13.50
CA THR A 158 9.17 -31.56 14.49
C THR A 158 7.85 -32.30 14.28
N LYS A 159 7.76 -33.09 13.21
CA LYS A 159 6.88 -34.26 13.20
C LYS A 159 7.71 -35.45 12.69
N ASP A 160 8.39 -36.07 13.66
CA ASP A 160 8.84 -37.47 13.58
C ASP A 160 7.64 -38.41 13.37
#